data_AF-A0A832GMF3-F1
#
_entry.id   AF-A0A832GMF3-F1
#
_cell.length_a   1.000
_cell.length_b   1.000
_cell.length_c   1.000
_cell.angle_alpha   90.00
_cell.angle_beta   90.00
_cell.angle_gamma   90.00
#
_symmetry.space_group_name_H-M   'P 1'
#
loop_
_entity.id
_entity.type
_entity.pdbx_description
1 polymer ?
#
loop_
_entity_poly.entity_id
_entity_poly.type
_entity_poly.pdbx_seq_one_letter_code
_entity_poly.pdbx_strand_id
1 'polypeptide(L)'
;MPSTHSSRGAHFGGRKLRACRTSPQPPSTEAKPTRLHSTAARLWARSKRAFRWHSSGFDMLGTLGASNSYSIAYGVSPDGAVVVGESSRVDQLQRAFRWTQASGIEDIGSLGGTRSVAYGVSSNDAVVGMSLAPPANNRRAFIWTRATGMLNLNDVYSSLLQDGSVLTEAYAITPDGRYIVGRGFNRSRSREEAFLLDRGPQCAAHTGDVDANGCVDDADLLAILFAFGQSGNNLGRVDVNCDATVDDADLLIVLFNFGSGC
;
A
#
# COMPACT_ATOMS: atom_id res chain seq x y z
N MET A 1 -34.29 -44.25 -34.22
CA MET A 1 -34.56 -45.52 -33.52
C MET A 1 -34.73 -46.63 -34.56
N PRO A 2 -33.84 -47.63 -34.66
CA PRO A 2 -32.46 -47.73 -34.13
C PRO A 2 -31.51 -46.70 -34.82
N SER A 3 -30.34 -46.93 -35.45
CA SER A 3 -29.61 -48.15 -35.88
C SER A 3 -28.11 -47.88 -36.11
N THR A 4 -27.26 -48.92 -35.93
CA THR A 4 -25.81 -49.00 -36.25
C THR A 4 -25.50 -50.47 -36.66
N HIS A 5 -24.31 -50.93 -37.10
CA HIS A 5 -22.93 -50.44 -37.02
C HIS A 5 -21.95 -51.18 -38.00
N SER A 6 -20.79 -50.56 -38.26
CA SER A 6 -19.43 -51.16 -38.40
C SER A 6 -18.92 -51.93 -39.64
N SER A 7 -17.63 -51.65 -39.92
CA SER A 7 -16.55 -52.52 -40.44
C SER A 7 -16.26 -52.64 -41.96
N ARG A 8 -14.98 -52.38 -42.29
CA ARG A 8 -14.22 -52.91 -43.43
C ARG A 8 -12.72 -52.91 -43.06
N GLY A 9 -11.96 -53.88 -43.57
CA GLY A 9 -10.50 -53.90 -43.51
C GLY A 9 -9.93 -54.99 -44.43
N ALA A 10 -8.79 -54.73 -45.07
CA ALA A 10 -8.09 -55.73 -45.88
C ALA A 10 -6.58 -55.42 -46.02
N HIS A 11 -5.77 -56.45 -45.78
CA HIS A 11 -4.36 -56.62 -46.18
C HIS A 11 -4.23 -56.83 -47.72
N PHE A 12 -3.06 -56.98 -48.37
CA PHE A 12 -1.62 -56.82 -48.06
C PHE A 12 -0.89 -56.61 -49.41
N GLY A 13 0.35 -56.11 -49.41
CA GLY A 13 1.25 -56.21 -50.57
C GLY A 13 2.64 -55.67 -50.28
N GLY A 14 3.71 -56.42 -50.61
CA GLY A 14 5.08 -56.00 -50.27
C GLY A 14 6.16 -56.65 -51.15
N ARG A 15 7.40 -56.17 -51.02
CA ARG A 15 8.60 -56.76 -51.63
C ARG A 15 9.79 -56.73 -50.66
N LYS A 16 10.69 -57.71 -50.81
CA LYS A 16 11.93 -57.87 -50.03
C LYS A 16 13.09 -57.10 -50.68
N LEU A 17 14.20 -56.88 -49.97
CA LEU A 17 15.52 -57.51 -50.29
C LEU A 17 16.68 -57.09 -49.37
N ARG A 18 17.49 -58.09 -48.98
CA ARG A 18 18.94 -58.07 -48.60
C ARG A 18 19.41 -57.24 -47.38
N ALA A 19 20.54 -57.69 -46.84
CA ALA A 19 21.30 -57.05 -45.77
C ALA A 19 22.81 -57.14 -46.09
N CYS A 20 23.61 -56.17 -45.62
CA CYS A 20 25.06 -56.34 -45.47
C CYS A 20 25.71 -55.30 -44.52
N ARG A 21 26.61 -55.82 -43.66
CA ARG A 21 27.83 -55.20 -43.10
C ARG A 21 27.79 -53.76 -42.57
N THR A 22 27.79 -53.66 -41.24
CA THR A 22 28.73 -52.88 -40.41
C THR A 22 29.57 -51.77 -41.05
N SER A 23 29.46 -50.55 -40.50
CA SER A 23 30.51 -49.52 -40.49
C SER A 23 30.53 -48.83 -39.11
N PRO A 24 31.67 -48.31 -38.59
CA PRO A 24 31.75 -47.80 -37.22
C PRO A 24 31.04 -46.46 -36.99
N GLN A 25 30.62 -46.21 -35.75
CA GLN A 25 30.27 -44.87 -35.26
C GLN A 25 31.55 -44.03 -35.08
N PRO A 26 31.57 -42.74 -35.48
CA PRO A 26 32.59 -41.82 -35.03
C PRO A 26 32.38 -41.46 -33.54
N PRO A 27 33.43 -41.14 -32.77
CA PRO A 27 33.29 -40.76 -31.37
C PRO A 27 32.59 -39.40 -31.23
N SER A 28 31.42 -39.38 -30.60
CA SER A 28 30.63 -38.18 -30.36
C SER A 28 31.19 -37.34 -29.21
N THR A 29 32.28 -36.60 -29.44
CA THR A 29 32.76 -35.57 -28.51
C THR A 29 31.91 -34.30 -28.63
N GLU A 30 30.63 -34.41 -28.31
CA GLU A 30 29.75 -33.25 -28.18
C GLU A 30 30.13 -32.49 -26.90
N ALA A 31 30.86 -31.40 -27.06
CA ALA A 31 31.25 -30.55 -25.95
C ALA A 31 30.02 -29.93 -25.31
N LYS A 32 29.68 -30.33 -24.08
CA LYS A 32 28.65 -29.68 -23.27
C LYS A 32 28.85 -28.16 -23.33
N PRO A 33 27.80 -27.36 -23.62
CA PRO A 33 27.94 -25.91 -23.68
C PRO A 33 28.36 -25.38 -22.31
N THR A 34 29.63 -24.99 -22.19
CA THR A 34 30.18 -24.39 -20.98
C THR A 34 29.50 -23.05 -20.75
N ARG A 35 28.43 -23.04 -19.95
CA ARG A 35 27.90 -21.79 -19.40
C ARG A 35 29.05 -21.11 -18.66
N LEU A 36 29.51 -19.99 -19.21
CA LEU A 36 30.30 -19.01 -18.48
C LEU A 36 29.39 -18.42 -17.40
N HIS A 37 29.26 -19.14 -16.28
CA HIS A 37 28.72 -18.61 -15.04
C HIS A 37 29.66 -17.50 -14.61
N SER A 38 29.29 -16.26 -14.96
CA SER A 38 30.07 -15.09 -14.62
C SER A 38 30.24 -15.03 -13.10
N THR A 39 31.44 -14.68 -12.65
CA THR A 39 31.79 -14.53 -11.23
C THR A 39 31.06 -13.37 -10.55
N ALA A 40 30.13 -12.73 -11.26
CA ALA A 40 29.13 -11.78 -10.76
C ALA A 40 27.88 -12.47 -10.16
N ALA A 41 28.04 -13.65 -9.55
CA ALA A 41 27.15 -14.11 -8.49
C ALA A 41 27.32 -13.15 -7.29
N ARG A 42 26.72 -11.96 -7.41
CA ARG A 42 26.84 -10.86 -6.44
C ARG A 42 26.54 -11.41 -5.05
N LEU A 43 27.34 -10.99 -4.07
CA LEU A 43 27.18 -11.37 -2.68
C LEU A 43 25.86 -10.83 -2.13
N TRP A 44 24.78 -11.61 -2.31
CA TRP A 44 23.51 -11.44 -1.61
C TRP A 44 23.78 -11.69 -0.12
N ALA A 45 24.21 -10.65 0.59
CA ALA A 45 24.35 -10.68 2.04
C ALA A 45 23.05 -11.18 2.67
N ARG A 46 23.16 -11.97 3.76
CA ARG A 46 22.04 -12.70 4.42
C ARG A 46 20.93 -11.80 5.04
N SER A 47 20.87 -10.54 4.65
CA SER A 47 19.94 -9.52 5.13
C SER A 47 18.62 -9.58 4.36
N LYS A 48 17.50 -9.61 5.10
CA LYS A 48 16.14 -9.61 4.57
C LYS A 48 15.92 -8.42 3.63
N ARG A 49 15.19 -8.61 2.53
CA ARG A 49 14.79 -7.54 1.61
C ARG A 49 13.28 -7.60 1.39
N ALA A 50 12.67 -6.43 1.29
CA ALA A 50 11.36 -6.29 0.67
C ALA A 50 11.48 -6.49 -0.85
N PHE A 51 10.52 -7.22 -1.43
CA PHE A 51 10.39 -7.42 -2.88
C PHE A 51 8.90 -7.42 -3.28
N ARG A 52 8.62 -7.12 -4.54
CA ARG A 52 7.27 -7.19 -5.16
C ARG A 52 7.29 -8.26 -6.24
N TRP A 53 6.34 -9.18 -6.21
CA TRP A 53 6.15 -10.16 -7.28
C TRP A 53 5.27 -9.61 -8.40
N HIS A 54 5.51 -10.07 -9.62
CA HIS A 54 4.76 -9.74 -10.84
C HIS A 54 4.80 -10.94 -11.80
N SER A 55 4.02 -10.90 -12.89
CA SER A 55 3.86 -12.04 -13.82
C SER A 55 5.17 -12.51 -14.49
N SER A 56 6.19 -11.65 -14.54
CA SER A 56 7.50 -11.92 -15.13
C SER A 56 8.64 -12.14 -14.11
N GLY A 57 8.37 -12.11 -12.79
CA GLY A 57 9.39 -12.35 -11.76
C GLY A 57 9.15 -11.58 -10.45
N PHE A 58 10.22 -11.04 -9.88
CA PHE A 58 10.15 -10.14 -8.73
C PHE A 58 11.15 -9.00 -8.84
N ASP A 59 10.74 -7.83 -8.35
CA ASP A 59 11.59 -6.64 -8.17
C ASP A 59 11.98 -6.51 -6.69
N MET A 60 13.26 -6.24 -6.41
CA MET A 60 13.73 -5.89 -5.07
C MET A 60 13.48 -4.41 -4.80
N LEU A 61 12.80 -4.07 -3.69
CA LEU A 61 12.40 -2.67 -3.42
C LEU A 61 13.59 -1.78 -3.01
N GLY A 62 14.67 -2.39 -2.50
CA GLY A 62 15.88 -1.72 -2.04
C GLY A 62 15.99 -1.64 -0.51
N THR A 63 16.78 -0.68 -0.03
CA THR A 63 16.98 -0.33 1.40
C THR A 63 17.36 1.14 1.54
N LEU A 64 17.01 1.76 2.67
CA LEU A 64 17.48 3.11 3.07
C LEU A 64 18.97 3.17 3.46
N GLY A 65 19.60 2.03 3.65
CA GLY A 65 21.02 1.89 3.97
C GLY A 65 21.79 1.12 2.90
N ALA A 66 23.07 0.88 3.20
CA ALA A 66 24.04 0.24 2.32
C ALA A 66 23.64 -1.18 1.86
N SER A 67 24.44 -1.77 0.96
CA SER A 67 24.16 -3.08 0.35
C SER A 67 24.08 -4.27 1.33
N ASN A 68 24.42 -4.09 2.61
CA ASN A 68 24.26 -5.07 3.70
C ASN A 68 23.06 -4.79 4.64
N SER A 69 22.35 -3.66 4.50
CA SER A 69 21.14 -3.32 5.25
C SER A 69 19.99 -4.30 5.02
N TYR A 70 18.92 -4.20 5.82
CA TYR A 70 17.70 -4.97 5.64
C TYR A 70 16.47 -4.09 5.36
N SER A 71 15.47 -4.66 4.70
CA SER A 71 14.12 -4.10 4.55
C SER A 71 13.05 -5.19 4.70
N ILE A 72 11.88 -4.83 5.22
CA ILE A 72 10.69 -5.69 5.37
C ILE A 72 9.46 -4.85 4.99
N ALA A 73 8.68 -5.30 4.01
CA ALA A 73 7.35 -4.74 3.74
C ALA A 73 6.32 -5.34 4.69
N TYR A 74 5.37 -4.51 5.15
CA TYR A 74 4.27 -4.90 6.02
C TYR A 74 2.89 -4.59 5.43
N GLY A 75 2.77 -3.51 4.65
CA GLY A 75 1.51 -3.07 4.04
C GLY A 75 1.67 -2.68 2.57
N VAL A 76 0.54 -2.63 1.86
CA VAL A 76 0.44 -2.23 0.45
C VAL A 76 -0.88 -1.50 0.24
N SER A 77 -0.91 -0.50 -0.64
CA SER A 77 -2.13 0.24 -0.99
C SER A 77 -3.11 -0.64 -1.79
N PRO A 78 -4.42 -0.35 -1.79
CA PRO A 78 -5.41 -1.20 -2.47
C PRO A 78 -5.22 -1.36 -3.99
N ASP A 79 -4.52 -0.43 -4.63
CA ASP A 79 -4.14 -0.46 -6.05
C ASP A 79 -2.79 -1.16 -6.33
N GLY A 80 -2.03 -1.51 -5.28
CA GLY A 80 -0.70 -2.11 -5.40
C GLY A 80 0.41 -1.15 -5.85
N ALA A 81 0.19 0.18 -5.85
CA ALA A 81 1.16 1.18 -6.29
C ALA A 81 2.14 1.63 -5.17
N VAL A 82 1.70 1.60 -3.91
CA VAL A 82 2.48 2.00 -2.73
C VAL A 82 2.73 0.79 -1.83
N VAL A 83 3.98 0.59 -1.40
CA VAL A 83 4.34 -0.45 -0.41
C VAL A 83 4.98 0.22 0.80
N VAL A 84 4.64 -0.22 2.01
CA VAL A 84 5.15 0.37 3.26
C VAL A 84 5.73 -0.68 4.20
N GLY A 85 6.67 -0.28 5.06
CA GLY A 85 7.34 -1.21 5.98
C GLY A 85 8.41 -0.58 6.86
N GLU A 86 9.45 -1.33 7.19
CA GLU A 86 10.69 -0.83 7.81
C GLU A 86 11.95 -1.15 7.02
N SER A 87 12.94 -0.26 7.07
CA SER A 87 14.30 -0.47 6.56
C SER A 87 15.33 0.07 7.56
N SER A 88 16.47 -0.61 7.69
CA SER A 88 17.65 0.00 8.31
C SER A 88 18.26 1.04 7.37
N ARG A 89 18.65 2.20 7.91
CA ARG A 89 19.44 3.26 7.30
C ARG A 89 20.95 2.98 7.34
N VAL A 90 21.75 3.88 6.76
CA VAL A 90 23.23 3.89 6.86
C VAL A 90 23.71 4.05 8.31
N ASP A 91 23.05 4.91 9.10
CA ASP A 91 23.30 5.15 10.53
C ASP A 91 22.83 3.99 11.46
N GLN A 92 22.42 2.87 10.89
CA GLN A 92 21.83 1.69 11.56
C GLN A 92 20.48 1.94 12.26
N LEU A 93 19.89 3.14 12.16
CA LEU A 93 18.54 3.38 12.67
C LEU A 93 17.50 2.67 11.81
N GLN A 94 16.43 2.21 12.45
CA GLN A 94 15.28 1.61 11.80
C GLN A 94 14.30 2.73 11.43
N ARG A 95 13.88 2.82 10.17
CA ARG A 95 12.88 3.79 9.72
C ARG A 95 11.72 3.12 9.01
N ALA A 96 10.54 3.66 9.26
CA ALA A 96 9.38 3.46 8.43
C ALA A 96 9.73 3.91 7.01
N PHE A 97 9.41 3.09 6.01
CA PHE A 97 9.55 3.48 4.62
C PHE A 97 8.21 3.47 3.89
N ARG A 98 8.18 4.26 2.82
CA ARG A 98 7.19 4.27 1.76
C ARG A 98 7.91 3.94 0.46
N TRP A 99 7.31 3.14 -0.42
CA TRP A 99 7.89 2.77 -1.71
C TRP A 99 6.91 3.03 -2.84
N THR A 100 7.40 3.54 -3.96
CA THR A 100 6.71 3.48 -5.25
C THR A 100 7.66 3.06 -6.36
N GLN A 101 7.10 2.59 -7.48
CA GLN A 101 7.87 2.29 -8.68
C GLN A 101 8.59 3.51 -9.29
N ALA A 102 8.14 4.74 -9.00
CA ALA A 102 8.72 5.97 -9.53
C ALA A 102 9.91 6.49 -8.69
N SER A 103 9.85 6.34 -7.36
CA SER A 103 10.82 6.93 -6.42
C SER A 103 11.71 5.92 -5.67
N GLY A 104 11.39 4.63 -5.71
CA GLY A 104 12.07 3.64 -4.88
C GLY A 104 11.64 3.73 -3.41
N ILE A 105 12.53 3.32 -2.48
CA ILE A 105 12.28 3.39 -1.03
C ILE A 105 12.59 4.81 -0.50
N GLU A 106 11.59 5.44 0.11
CA GLU A 106 11.61 6.76 0.73
C GLU A 106 11.60 6.63 2.28
N ASP A 107 12.38 7.47 2.97
CA ASP A 107 12.37 7.58 4.44
C ASP A 107 11.23 8.52 4.86
N ILE A 108 10.19 8.00 5.53
CA ILE A 108 9.07 8.82 6.01
C ILE A 108 9.28 9.35 7.45
N GLY A 109 10.49 9.18 7.99
CA GLY A 109 10.91 9.80 9.24
C GLY A 109 10.44 9.07 10.49
N SER A 110 10.35 9.80 11.59
CA SER A 110 10.04 9.30 12.94
C SER A 110 9.56 10.45 13.82
N LEU A 111 8.80 10.16 14.88
CA LEU A 111 8.41 11.11 15.93
C LEU A 111 9.61 11.49 16.85
N GLY A 112 10.75 11.87 16.27
CA GLY A 112 12.00 12.20 16.96
C GLY A 112 12.79 11.01 17.57
N GLY A 113 12.21 9.82 17.64
CA GLY A 113 12.87 8.63 18.22
C GLY A 113 13.81 7.86 17.29
N THR A 114 14.47 6.83 17.83
CA THR A 114 15.46 6.01 17.10
C THR A 114 14.84 4.98 16.16
N ARG A 115 13.56 4.60 16.31
CA ARG A 115 12.85 3.68 15.41
C ARG A 115 11.48 4.21 15.00
N SER A 116 11.10 3.95 13.75
CA SER A 116 9.73 3.95 13.25
C SER A 116 9.47 2.73 12.36
N VAL A 117 8.20 2.34 12.22
CA VAL A 117 7.73 1.21 11.40
C VAL A 117 6.36 1.55 10.83
N ALA A 118 6.18 1.47 9.50
CA ALA A 118 4.87 1.55 8.87
C ALA A 118 4.24 0.16 8.75
N TYR A 119 2.94 0.05 9.03
CA TYR A 119 2.18 -1.21 8.98
C TYR A 119 1.06 -1.20 7.92
N GLY A 120 0.36 -0.07 7.74
CA GLY A 120 -0.74 0.07 6.78
C GLY A 120 -0.66 1.35 5.95
N VAL A 121 -1.32 1.36 4.80
CA VAL A 121 -1.44 2.52 3.90
C VAL A 121 -2.78 2.52 3.19
N SER A 122 -3.41 3.68 3.05
CA SER A 122 -4.70 3.89 2.39
C SER A 122 -4.56 4.10 0.87
N SER A 123 -5.67 4.29 0.15
CA SER A 123 -5.65 4.70 -1.27
C SER A 123 -5.19 6.15 -1.45
N ASN A 124 -5.46 7.03 -0.48
CA ASN A 124 -4.99 8.43 -0.47
C ASN A 124 -3.60 8.61 0.17
N ASP A 125 -2.75 7.57 0.13
CA ASP A 125 -1.34 7.62 0.53
C ASP A 125 -1.07 7.96 2.01
N ALA A 126 -2.09 7.91 2.87
CA ALA A 126 -1.93 8.07 4.31
C ALA A 126 -1.37 6.78 4.92
N VAL A 127 -0.21 6.88 5.56
CA VAL A 127 0.54 5.73 6.11
C VAL A 127 0.38 5.69 7.62
N VAL A 128 0.09 4.52 8.19
CA VAL A 128 -0.05 4.32 9.64
C VAL A 128 0.95 3.31 10.17
N GLY A 129 1.31 3.46 11.44
CA GLY A 129 2.30 2.59 12.06
C GLY A 129 2.60 2.91 13.51
N MET A 130 3.85 2.68 13.90
CA MET A 130 4.40 3.02 15.21
C MET A 130 5.74 3.76 15.08
N SER A 131 5.99 4.70 15.98
CA SER A 131 7.30 5.32 16.17
C SER A 131 7.63 5.33 17.65
N LEU A 132 8.92 5.28 17.96
CA LEU A 132 9.41 5.72 19.25
C LEU A 132 9.38 7.25 19.28
N ALA A 133 9.06 7.83 20.44
CA ALA A 133 9.02 9.27 20.66
C ALA A 133 9.76 9.66 21.96
N PRO A 134 10.47 10.81 21.99
CA PRO A 134 11.10 11.33 23.20
C PRO A 134 10.04 11.77 24.25
N PRO A 135 10.43 11.97 25.51
CA PRO A 135 11.78 11.80 26.07
C PRO A 135 12.14 10.33 26.34
N ALA A 136 11.17 9.44 26.52
CA ALA A 136 11.38 8.08 27.04
C ALA A 136 11.48 6.98 25.96
N ASN A 137 11.55 7.33 24.67
CA ASN A 137 11.44 6.39 23.54
C ASN A 137 10.19 5.49 23.63
N ASN A 138 9.07 6.06 24.07
CA ASN A 138 7.79 5.36 24.17
C ASN A 138 7.23 5.04 22.77
N ARG A 139 6.58 3.88 22.61
CA ARG A 139 5.79 3.59 21.40
C ARG A 139 4.61 4.56 21.30
N ARG A 140 4.44 5.17 20.13
CA ARG A 140 3.31 6.04 19.77
C ARG A 140 2.81 5.63 18.38
N ALA A 141 1.50 5.46 18.26
CA ALA A 141 0.86 5.26 16.97
C ALA A 141 0.98 6.56 16.15
N PHE A 142 1.31 6.45 14.86
CA PHE A 142 1.42 7.61 13.96
C PHE A 142 0.47 7.50 12.77
N ILE A 143 0.15 8.66 12.20
CA ILE A 143 -0.29 8.83 10.82
C ILE A 143 0.70 9.72 10.09
N TRP A 144 1.04 9.38 8.86
CA TRP A 144 1.90 10.17 7.98
C TRP A 144 1.16 10.49 6.69
N THR A 145 1.35 11.70 6.17
CA THR A 145 1.00 12.07 4.80
C THR A 145 2.15 12.86 4.18
N ARG A 146 2.18 12.97 2.85
CA ARG A 146 3.13 13.85 2.14
C ARG A 146 3.02 15.32 2.56
N ALA A 147 1.81 15.80 2.89
CA ALA A 147 1.56 17.20 3.24
C ALA A 147 1.97 17.52 4.69
N THR A 148 1.68 16.62 5.64
CA THR A 148 1.85 16.87 7.08
C THR A 148 3.12 16.27 7.68
N GLY A 149 3.81 15.37 6.96
CA GLY A 149 4.82 14.51 7.56
C GLY A 149 4.22 13.56 8.61
N MET A 150 5.04 13.07 9.54
CA MET A 150 4.63 12.09 10.56
C MET A 150 4.03 12.80 11.79
N LEU A 151 2.74 12.58 12.04
CA LEU A 151 2.01 13.09 13.20
C LEU A 151 1.72 11.98 14.22
N ASN A 152 1.83 12.31 15.50
CA ASN A 152 1.48 11.42 16.61
C ASN A 152 -0.05 11.39 16.78
N LEU A 153 -0.67 10.22 16.64
CA LEU A 153 -2.13 10.08 16.78
C LEU A 153 -2.64 10.47 18.18
N ASN A 154 -1.80 10.41 19.20
CA ASN A 154 -2.15 10.81 20.57
C ASN A 154 -2.32 12.33 20.70
N ASP A 155 -1.65 13.11 19.85
CA ASP A 155 -1.70 14.57 19.90
C ASP A 155 -2.86 15.06 19.00
N VAL A 156 -2.97 14.50 17.79
CA VAL A 156 -4.06 14.78 16.83
C VAL A 156 -5.44 14.43 17.41
N TYR A 157 -5.57 13.31 18.13
CA TYR A 157 -6.82 12.84 18.75
C TYR A 157 -6.80 12.96 20.28
N SER A 158 -6.01 13.90 20.82
CA SER A 158 -5.88 14.18 22.26
C SER A 158 -7.22 14.45 22.95
N SER A 159 -8.17 15.07 22.26
CA SER A 159 -9.54 15.31 22.73
C SER A 159 -10.34 14.02 23.02
N LEU A 160 -9.95 12.88 22.45
CA LEU A 160 -10.56 11.56 22.69
C LEU A 160 -9.81 10.74 23.78
N LEU A 161 -8.67 11.23 24.26
CA LEU A 161 -7.74 10.50 25.14
C LEU A 161 -7.59 11.14 26.53
N GLN A 162 -8.59 11.93 26.95
CA GLN A 162 -8.57 12.74 28.18
C GLN A 162 -8.42 11.92 29.48
N ASP A 163 -8.73 10.63 29.48
CA ASP A 163 -8.51 9.75 30.65
C ASP A 163 -7.03 9.37 30.86
N GLY A 164 -6.15 9.74 29.92
CA GLY A 164 -4.74 9.36 29.91
C GLY A 164 -4.45 8.06 29.16
N SER A 165 -5.40 7.53 28.39
CA SER A 165 -5.16 6.42 27.46
C SER A 165 -4.19 6.80 26.35
N VAL A 166 -3.48 5.80 25.80
CA VAL A 166 -2.37 6.03 24.86
C VAL A 166 -2.44 5.05 23.70
N LEU A 167 -2.51 5.55 22.47
CA LEU A 167 -2.41 4.79 21.22
C LEU A 167 -0.93 4.48 20.95
N THR A 168 -0.54 3.19 21.02
CA THR A 168 0.87 2.78 20.96
C THR A 168 1.31 2.30 19.59
N GLU A 169 0.43 1.60 18.86
CA GLU A 169 0.71 1.09 17.50
C GLU A 169 -0.58 1.08 16.65
N ALA A 170 -0.55 1.65 15.44
CA ALA A 170 -1.63 1.57 14.46
C ALA A 170 -1.28 0.54 13.37
N TYR A 171 -2.04 -0.55 13.24
CA TYR A 171 -1.68 -1.67 12.38
C TYR A 171 -2.28 -1.58 10.97
N ALA A 172 -3.47 -1.02 10.82
CA ALA A 172 -4.13 -0.86 9.52
C ALA A 172 -5.00 0.40 9.48
N ILE A 173 -5.22 0.88 8.25
CA ILE A 173 -6.08 2.00 7.90
C ILE A 173 -6.99 1.57 6.74
N THR A 174 -8.22 2.06 6.67
CA THR A 174 -9.13 1.76 5.55
C THR A 174 -8.72 2.47 4.25
N PRO A 175 -9.18 2.00 3.07
CA PRO A 175 -8.85 2.61 1.77
C PRO A 175 -9.16 4.11 1.66
N ASP A 176 -10.26 4.56 2.25
CA ASP A 176 -10.70 5.96 2.35
C ASP A 176 -9.91 6.79 3.38
N GLY A 177 -9.04 6.15 4.17
CA GLY A 177 -8.30 6.77 5.26
C GLY A 177 -9.10 6.97 6.56
N ARG A 178 -10.41 6.65 6.61
CA ARG A 178 -11.29 7.02 7.73
C ARG A 178 -11.02 6.26 9.02
N TYR A 179 -10.90 4.94 8.97
CA TYR A 179 -10.79 4.10 10.14
C TYR A 179 -9.36 3.60 10.33
N ILE A 180 -8.81 3.77 11.53
CA ILE A 180 -7.55 3.16 11.95
C ILE A 180 -7.83 2.11 13.02
N VAL A 181 -7.23 0.93 12.88
CA VAL A 181 -7.23 -0.11 13.92
C VAL A 181 -5.83 -0.35 14.46
N GLY A 182 -5.73 -0.64 15.75
CA GLY A 182 -4.43 -0.75 16.42
C GLY A 182 -4.50 -1.25 17.86
N ARG A 183 -3.42 -0.98 18.59
CA ARG A 183 -3.26 -1.26 20.03
C ARG A 183 -2.96 0.03 20.81
N GLY A 184 -3.52 0.13 22.00
CA GLY A 184 -3.19 1.16 22.96
C GLY A 184 -3.25 0.66 24.41
N PHE A 185 -2.83 1.50 25.35
CA PHE A 185 -3.08 1.31 26.77
C PHE A 185 -4.34 2.08 27.16
N ASN A 186 -5.37 1.37 27.61
CA ASN A 186 -6.57 1.96 28.19
C ASN A 186 -6.28 2.32 29.65
N ARG A 187 -6.33 3.62 29.99
CA ARG A 187 -5.99 4.10 31.33
C ARG A 187 -7.11 3.81 32.34
N SER A 188 -8.37 4.04 31.98
CA SER A 188 -9.54 3.70 32.84
C SER A 188 -9.60 2.23 33.26
N ARG A 189 -9.06 1.31 32.45
CA ARG A 189 -9.00 -0.14 32.71
C ARG A 189 -7.59 -0.67 33.07
N SER A 190 -6.59 0.21 33.07
CA SER A 190 -5.18 -0.07 33.34
C SER A 190 -4.58 -1.27 32.60
N ARG A 191 -4.90 -1.46 31.30
CA ARG A 191 -4.46 -2.61 30.49
C ARG A 191 -4.24 -2.24 29.02
N GLU A 192 -3.48 -3.05 28.28
CA GLU A 192 -3.48 -2.97 26.81
C GLU A 192 -4.84 -3.43 26.25
N GLU A 193 -5.37 -2.70 25.27
CA GLU A 193 -6.58 -3.04 24.51
C GLU A 193 -6.35 -2.78 23.00
N ALA A 194 -7.13 -3.45 22.16
CA ALA A 194 -7.26 -3.06 20.76
C ALA A 194 -8.15 -1.81 20.64
N PHE A 195 -7.88 -0.95 19.66
CA PHE A 195 -8.72 0.21 19.36
C PHE A 195 -9.22 0.19 17.90
N LEU A 196 -10.38 0.81 17.71
CA LEU A 196 -10.87 1.35 16.45
C LEU A 196 -10.98 2.86 16.64
N LEU A 197 -10.33 3.63 15.76
CA LEU A 197 -10.35 5.08 15.73
C LEU A 197 -11.06 5.51 14.44
N ASP A 198 -12.22 6.13 14.58
CA ASP A 198 -12.89 6.85 13.49
C ASP A 198 -12.27 8.26 13.40
N ARG A 199 -11.71 8.61 12.24
CA ARG A 199 -11.09 9.91 11.98
C ARG A 199 -12.10 10.97 11.53
N GLY A 200 -13.39 10.62 11.46
CA GLY A 200 -14.41 11.39 10.75
C GLY A 200 -14.38 11.10 9.24
N PRO A 201 -15.44 11.48 8.50
CA PRO A 201 -15.41 11.44 7.03
C PRO A 201 -14.17 12.18 6.54
N GLN A 202 -13.34 11.50 5.75
CA GLN A 202 -12.25 12.19 5.05
C GLN A 202 -12.87 12.95 3.88
N CYS A 203 -12.52 14.23 3.73
CA CYS A 203 -12.90 14.97 2.54
C CYS A 203 -12.38 14.24 1.29
N ALA A 204 -13.23 14.11 0.30
CA ALA A 204 -12.92 13.52 -0.99
C ALA A 204 -13.58 14.37 -2.07
N ALA A 205 -12.77 15.17 -2.77
CA ALA A 205 -13.24 16.24 -3.62
C ALA A 205 -14.20 15.75 -4.71
N HIS A 206 -15.28 16.50 -4.94
CA HIS A 206 -16.42 16.06 -5.75
C HIS A 206 -17.03 17.22 -6.56
N THR A 207 -18.03 16.92 -7.40
CA THR A 207 -18.66 17.89 -8.31
C THR A 207 -19.79 18.70 -7.66
N GLY A 208 -19.79 18.86 -6.34
CA GLY A 208 -20.77 19.69 -5.63
C GLY A 208 -22.06 18.98 -5.20
N ASP A 209 -22.21 17.68 -5.42
CA ASP A 209 -23.23 16.84 -4.78
C ASP A 209 -22.84 16.68 -3.30
N VAL A 210 -23.36 17.51 -2.41
CA VAL A 210 -22.98 17.59 -1.00
C VAL A 210 -23.71 16.54 -0.17
N ASP A 211 -25.01 16.35 -0.37
CA ASP A 211 -25.80 15.41 0.44
C ASP A 211 -25.71 13.93 -0.01
N ALA A 212 -25.12 13.68 -1.20
CA ALA A 212 -25.00 12.39 -1.86
C ALA A 212 -26.32 11.79 -2.39
N ASN A 213 -27.32 12.62 -2.72
CA ASN A 213 -28.56 12.18 -3.36
C ASN A 213 -28.40 11.86 -4.86
N GLY A 214 -27.34 12.38 -5.51
CA GLY A 214 -26.99 12.13 -6.92
C GLY A 214 -27.33 13.26 -7.88
N CYS A 215 -28.03 14.31 -7.43
CA CYS A 215 -28.16 15.61 -8.12
C CYS A 215 -27.10 16.61 -7.62
N VAL A 216 -27.08 17.80 -8.22
CA VAL A 216 -26.44 19.00 -7.66
C VAL A 216 -27.47 20.13 -7.72
N ASP A 217 -28.12 20.45 -6.61
CA ASP A 217 -29.28 21.37 -6.56
C ASP A 217 -29.22 22.42 -5.44
N ASP A 218 -30.34 23.07 -5.14
CA ASP A 218 -30.39 24.14 -4.14
C ASP A 218 -30.23 23.64 -2.70
N ALA A 219 -30.43 22.35 -2.42
CA ALA A 219 -30.08 21.75 -1.13
C ALA A 219 -28.56 21.72 -0.91
N ASP A 220 -27.78 21.35 -1.92
CA ASP A 220 -26.31 21.36 -1.87
C ASP A 220 -25.77 22.78 -1.72
N LEU A 221 -26.32 23.72 -2.50
CA LEU A 221 -25.99 25.13 -2.44
C LEU A 221 -26.26 25.71 -1.04
N LEU A 222 -27.40 25.36 -0.43
CA LEU A 222 -27.72 25.74 0.94
C LEU A 222 -26.79 25.10 1.97
N ALA A 223 -26.35 23.85 1.77
CA ALA A 223 -25.40 23.19 2.65
C ALA A 223 -24.05 23.91 2.70
N ILE A 224 -23.51 24.36 1.54
CA ILE A 224 -22.32 25.23 1.49
C ILE A 224 -22.59 26.54 2.22
N LEU A 225 -23.70 27.22 1.93
CA LEU A 225 -24.01 28.53 2.51
C LEU A 225 -24.22 28.50 4.03
N PHE A 226 -24.69 27.40 4.61
CA PHE A 226 -24.75 27.21 6.06
C PHE A 226 -23.40 26.84 6.70
N ALA A 227 -22.44 26.36 5.90
CA ALA A 227 -21.09 26.01 6.34
C ALA A 227 -20.03 27.07 6.03
N PHE A 228 -20.37 28.10 5.24
CA PHE A 228 -19.44 29.11 4.74
C PHE A 228 -18.61 29.78 5.85
N GLY A 229 -17.29 29.81 5.68
CA GLY A 229 -16.32 30.30 6.65
C GLY A 229 -15.93 29.30 7.77
N GLN A 230 -16.45 28.08 7.75
CA GLN A 230 -15.91 27.00 8.60
C GLN A 230 -14.55 26.52 8.08
N SER A 231 -13.74 25.95 8.98
CA SER A 231 -12.42 25.42 8.64
C SER A 231 -12.01 24.27 9.57
N GLY A 232 -11.14 23.38 9.08
CA GLY A 232 -10.61 22.21 9.80
C GLY A 232 -10.90 20.87 9.12
N ASN A 233 -10.36 19.78 9.68
CA ASN A 233 -10.32 18.47 9.02
C ASN A 233 -11.65 17.67 9.05
N ASN A 234 -12.76 18.25 9.51
CA ASN A 234 -14.02 17.55 9.82
C ASN A 234 -15.24 18.14 9.07
N LEU A 235 -15.03 18.77 7.92
CA LEU A 235 -16.07 19.47 7.14
C LEU A 235 -16.95 18.53 6.29
N GLY A 236 -16.66 17.23 6.25
CA GLY A 236 -17.54 16.24 5.61
C GLY A 236 -17.54 16.33 4.08
N ARG A 237 -18.60 16.92 3.51
CA ARG A 237 -18.79 17.15 2.06
C ARG A 237 -19.07 18.61 1.68
N VAL A 238 -19.18 19.53 2.66
CA VAL A 238 -19.32 20.98 2.39
C VAL A 238 -17.99 21.67 2.12
N ASP A 239 -16.89 21.07 2.56
CA ASP A 239 -15.59 21.22 1.90
C ASP A 239 -15.64 20.32 0.66
N VAL A 240 -15.70 20.94 -0.52
CA VAL A 240 -15.92 20.29 -1.82
C VAL A 240 -14.59 20.13 -2.56
N ASN A 241 -13.63 21.02 -2.29
CA ASN A 241 -12.32 21.04 -2.92
C ASN A 241 -11.23 20.32 -2.09
N CYS A 242 -11.44 20.15 -0.78
CA CYS A 242 -10.56 19.55 0.22
C CYS A 242 -9.33 20.36 0.65
N ASP A 243 -9.42 21.68 0.70
CA ASP A 243 -8.38 22.55 1.31
C ASP A 243 -8.51 22.73 2.84
N ALA A 244 -9.57 22.17 3.45
CA ALA A 244 -9.94 22.32 4.86
C ALA A 244 -10.53 23.69 5.25
N THR A 245 -11.13 24.39 4.29
CA THR A 245 -12.02 25.56 4.44
C THR A 245 -13.37 25.24 3.80
N VAL A 246 -14.39 26.06 4.06
CA VAL A 246 -15.57 26.18 3.20
C VAL A 246 -15.67 27.63 2.74
N ASP A 247 -15.31 27.92 1.49
CA ASP A 247 -15.30 29.30 0.97
C ASP A 247 -15.91 29.43 -0.45
N ASP A 248 -15.58 30.52 -1.17
CA ASP A 248 -16.12 30.76 -2.50
C ASP A 248 -15.61 29.76 -3.56
N ALA A 249 -14.50 29.04 -3.32
CA ALA A 249 -14.08 27.94 -4.18
C ALA A 249 -15.08 26.77 -4.17
N ASP A 250 -15.53 26.33 -2.99
CA ASP A 250 -16.51 25.25 -2.85
C ASP A 250 -17.88 25.65 -3.40
N LEU A 251 -18.29 26.89 -3.09
CA LEU A 251 -19.52 27.49 -3.60
C LEU A 251 -19.53 27.55 -5.14
N LEU A 252 -18.39 27.92 -5.75
CA LEU A 252 -18.25 27.94 -7.21
C LEU A 252 -18.28 26.54 -7.82
N ILE A 253 -17.75 25.50 -7.15
CA ILE A 253 -17.85 24.12 -7.65
C ILE A 253 -19.32 23.66 -7.70
N VAL A 254 -20.13 23.92 -6.66
CA VAL A 254 -21.57 23.63 -6.69
C VAL A 254 -22.26 24.42 -7.81
N LEU A 255 -22.02 25.74 -7.90
CA LEU A 255 -22.66 26.59 -8.90
C LEU A 255 -22.28 26.24 -10.35
N PHE A 256 -21.06 25.76 -10.61
CA PHE A 256 -20.64 25.34 -11.95
C PHE A 256 -21.17 23.95 -12.37
N ASN A 257 -21.60 23.12 -11.42
CA ASN A 257 -22.18 21.80 -11.69
C ASN A 257 -23.70 21.74 -11.43
N PHE A 258 -24.33 22.88 -11.11
CA PHE A 258 -25.75 22.97 -10.74
C PHE A 258 -26.67 22.42 -11.84
N GLY A 259 -27.61 21.55 -11.45
CA GLY A 259 -28.50 20.81 -12.36
C GLY A 259 -27.84 19.61 -13.03
N SER A 260 -26.65 19.16 -12.60
CA SER A 260 -26.09 17.87 -13.03
C SER A 260 -26.64 16.72 -12.19
N GLY A 261 -26.74 15.52 -12.80
CA GLY A 261 -27.30 14.33 -12.17
C GLY A 261 -28.84 14.22 -12.21
N CYS A 262 -29.53 15.35 -12.40
CA CYS A 262 -30.98 15.49 -12.56
C CYS A 262 -31.56 14.86 -13.84
#